data_AF-A0A1M4M9C5-F1
#
_entry.id   AF-A0A1M4M9C5-F1
#
_cell.length_a   1.000
_cell.length_b   1.000
_cell.length_c   1.000
_cell.angle_alpha   90.00
_cell.angle_beta   90.00
_cell.angle_gamma   90.00
#
_symmetry.space_group_name_H-M   'P 1'
#
loop_
_entity.id
_entity.type
_entity.pdbx_description
1 polymer ?
#
loop_
_entity_poly.entity_id
_entity_poly.type
_entity_poly.pdbx_seq_one_letter_code
_entity_poly.pdbx_strand_id
1 'polypeptide(L)'
;MNSFISFMERRFVPIAAKIGAQRHLVAIRDGFVAIMPLILAGSFALVFKNTLFSWIPGLEVLKGICDSVWWGTLAIMTLVVVFSVGYNLAKGYEEDSLAAGVISVAAYIATLPQAHGDAGWGYIHWGYLDSKGLFTGLIVALIATEIFVKLTKKKIIIRMPDSVPPAVGKAFAAVLPGIIVLTIFGTITLVISLAGLGSLYEMIYNGIQKPLQGFGQGVGSAMFLTALISLFWFFGLHGGNILDPIMNSLYIPALEANSSAIQQGLAAPNAITRVFFDSYVYLGGCGATLALIIAIFIVCRKREDYKAAAKLSAPSGIFQINEPIMFGLPIVLNPILIIPFVIIPPILTLVAYLATVTGLIPPTYVAIPWITPPGIGAFLATGGTLKSLFAGLVALINLAIATLIYLPFVSLAERQARKEDKKANA
;
A
#
# COMPACT_ATOMS: atom_id res chain seq x y z
N MET A 1 10.31 -19.08 25.87
CA MET A 1 10.61 -18.83 24.44
C MET A 1 10.09 -19.94 23.56
N ASN A 2 10.47 -21.21 23.80
CA ASN A 2 9.96 -22.36 23.04
C ASN A 2 8.43 -22.51 23.11
N SER A 3 7.81 -22.24 24.26
CA SER A 3 6.33 -22.22 24.39
C SER A 3 5.68 -21.15 23.53
N PHE A 4 6.20 -19.91 23.56
CA PHE A 4 5.73 -18.79 22.74
C PHE A 4 5.88 -19.08 21.24
N ILE A 5 7.06 -19.53 20.80
CA ILE A 5 7.31 -19.91 19.40
C ILE A 5 6.35 -21.03 18.98
N SER A 6 6.20 -22.08 19.79
CA SER A 6 5.29 -23.18 19.48
C SER A 6 3.82 -22.75 19.41
N PHE A 7 3.38 -21.82 20.26
CA PHE A 7 2.04 -21.27 20.22
C PHE A 7 1.82 -20.48 18.93
N MET A 8 2.77 -19.62 18.59
CA MET A 8 2.71 -18.79 17.39
C MET A 8 2.71 -19.63 16.11
N GLU A 9 3.59 -20.62 16.01
CA GLU A 9 3.64 -21.55 14.88
C GLU A 9 2.37 -22.39 14.74
N ARG A 10 1.80 -22.88 15.86
CA ARG A 10 0.62 -23.76 15.82
C ARG A 10 -0.70 -23.03 15.63
N ARG A 11 -0.82 -21.79 16.11
CA ARG A 11 -2.09 -21.05 16.14
C ARG A 11 -2.06 -19.80 15.26
N PHE A 12 -1.03 -18.97 15.38
CA PHE A 12 -1.01 -17.66 14.74
C PHE A 12 -0.64 -17.74 13.25
N VAL A 13 0.43 -18.45 12.91
CA VAL A 13 0.95 -18.58 11.53
C VAL A 13 -0.10 -19.15 10.56
N PRO A 14 -0.84 -20.24 10.88
CA PRO A 14 -1.85 -20.77 9.97
C PRO A 14 -3.00 -19.79 9.73
N ILE A 15 -3.40 -19.03 10.75
CA ILE A 15 -4.45 -18.01 10.63
C ILE A 15 -3.95 -16.86 9.75
N ALA A 16 -2.74 -16.37 9.98
CA ALA A 16 -2.14 -15.30 9.20
C ALA A 16 -1.99 -15.69 7.72
N ALA A 17 -1.51 -16.91 7.45
CA ALA A 17 -1.42 -17.44 6.09
C ALA A 17 -2.80 -17.54 5.42
N LYS A 18 -3.83 -17.99 6.15
CA LYS A 18 -5.20 -18.05 5.65
C LYS A 18 -5.78 -16.67 5.31
N ILE A 19 -5.46 -15.66 6.12
CA ILE A 19 -5.84 -14.27 5.85
C ILE A 19 -5.11 -13.75 4.60
N GLY A 20 -3.79 -13.93 4.53
CA GLY A 20 -2.98 -13.50 3.39
C GLY A 20 -3.34 -14.18 2.07
N ALA A 21 -3.85 -15.40 2.12
CA ALA A 21 -4.33 -16.16 0.96
C ALA A 21 -5.82 -15.92 0.64
N GLN A 22 -6.51 -15.05 1.40
CA GLN A 22 -7.93 -14.77 1.16
C GLN A 22 -8.08 -14.02 -0.17
N ARG A 23 -8.84 -14.61 -1.11
CA ARG A 23 -8.92 -14.18 -2.52
C ARG A 23 -9.30 -12.72 -2.75
N HIS A 24 -10.13 -12.12 -1.89
CA HIS A 24 -10.55 -10.73 -2.03
C HIS A 24 -9.41 -9.80 -1.63
N LEU A 25 -8.68 -10.12 -0.55
CA LEU A 25 -7.47 -9.40 -0.17
C LEU A 25 -6.38 -9.52 -1.24
N VAL A 26 -6.21 -10.72 -1.81
CA VAL A 26 -5.30 -10.94 -2.94
C VAL A 26 -5.71 -10.11 -4.16
N ALA A 27 -7.01 -10.08 -4.51
CA ALA A 27 -7.50 -9.26 -5.61
C ALA A 27 -7.30 -7.76 -5.39
N ILE A 28 -7.48 -7.27 -4.15
CA ILE A 28 -7.18 -5.88 -3.79
C ILE A 28 -5.67 -5.62 -3.97
N ARG A 29 -4.82 -6.48 -3.40
CA ARG A 29 -3.35 -6.37 -3.51
C ARG A 29 -2.91 -6.28 -4.96
N ASP A 30 -3.27 -7.28 -5.76
CA ASP A 30 -2.87 -7.40 -7.16
C ASP A 30 -3.50 -6.27 -7.99
N GLY A 31 -4.70 -5.83 -7.60
CA GLY A 31 -5.38 -4.67 -8.16
C GLY A 31 -4.57 -3.38 -8.03
N PHE A 32 -4.07 -3.09 -6.82
CA PHE A 32 -3.19 -1.94 -6.57
C PHE A 32 -1.83 -2.08 -7.26
N VAL A 33 -1.25 -3.30 -7.29
CA VAL A 33 0.03 -3.55 -7.99
C VAL A 33 -0.07 -3.22 -9.47
N ALA A 34 -1.16 -3.61 -10.13
CA ALA A 34 -1.33 -3.37 -11.56
C ALA A 34 -1.41 -1.87 -11.93
N ILE A 35 -1.76 -0.99 -10.99
CA ILE A 35 -1.89 0.46 -11.25
C ILE A 35 -0.69 1.27 -10.74
N MET A 36 0.31 0.63 -10.13
CA MET A 36 1.52 1.31 -9.64
C MET A 36 2.20 2.20 -10.69
N PRO A 37 2.33 1.79 -11.98
CA PRO A 37 2.93 2.66 -12.99
C PRO A 37 2.21 4.02 -13.14
N LEU A 38 0.88 4.05 -13.01
CA LEU A 38 0.09 5.28 -13.09
C LEU A 38 0.27 6.15 -11.85
N ILE A 39 0.23 5.56 -10.65
CA ILE A 39 0.48 6.27 -9.39
C ILE A 39 1.86 6.93 -9.41
N LEU A 40 2.87 6.21 -9.89
CA LEU A 40 4.23 6.71 -10.02
C LEU A 40 4.35 7.81 -11.08
N ALA A 41 3.74 7.65 -12.25
CA ALA A 41 3.74 8.68 -13.29
C ALA A 41 3.13 10.00 -12.79
N GLY A 42 1.97 9.93 -12.13
CA GLY A 42 1.32 11.09 -11.52
C GLY A 42 2.19 11.74 -10.44
N SER A 43 2.88 10.92 -9.65
CA SER A 43 3.76 11.43 -8.59
C SER A 43 5.05 12.04 -9.11
N PHE A 44 5.65 11.49 -10.18
CA PHE A 44 6.78 12.13 -10.86
C PHE A 44 6.38 13.47 -11.46
N ALA A 45 5.19 13.58 -12.04
CA ALA A 45 4.64 14.86 -12.48
C ALA A 45 4.58 15.87 -11.33
N LEU A 46 4.15 15.46 -10.13
CA LEU A 46 4.14 16.33 -8.95
C LEU A 46 5.53 16.74 -8.49
N VAL A 47 6.48 15.81 -8.46
CA VAL A 47 7.88 16.13 -8.13
C VAL A 47 8.43 17.14 -9.12
N PHE A 48 8.34 16.88 -10.43
CA PHE A 48 8.89 17.79 -11.44
C PHE A 48 8.25 19.18 -11.38
N LYS A 49 6.92 19.25 -11.24
CA LYS A 49 6.18 20.51 -11.08
C LYS A 49 6.68 21.30 -9.88
N ASN A 50 6.82 20.66 -8.72
CA ASN A 50 7.13 21.33 -7.46
C ASN A 50 8.64 21.52 -7.19
N THR A 51 9.50 20.82 -7.93
CA THR A 51 10.96 20.90 -7.81
C THR A 51 11.60 21.44 -9.08
N LEU A 52 12.03 20.56 -9.99
CA LEU A 52 12.81 20.84 -11.19
C LEU A 52 12.28 22.05 -11.98
N PHE A 53 10.98 22.08 -12.28
CA PHE A 53 10.36 23.13 -13.09
C PHE A 53 10.09 24.42 -12.31
N SER A 54 10.12 24.36 -10.98
CA SER A 54 10.04 25.55 -10.13
C SER A 54 11.41 26.11 -9.76
N TRP A 55 12.49 25.32 -9.90
CA TRP A 55 13.86 25.74 -9.56
C TRP A 55 14.65 26.26 -10.75
N ILE A 56 14.34 25.80 -11.96
CA ILE A 56 15.05 26.19 -13.18
C ILE A 56 14.20 27.22 -13.94
N PRO A 57 14.68 28.49 -14.03
CA PRO A 57 13.98 29.52 -14.80
C PRO A 57 13.74 29.08 -16.26
N GLY A 58 12.56 29.36 -16.79
CA GLY A 58 12.17 29.01 -18.16
C GLY A 58 11.50 27.63 -18.34
N LEU A 59 11.52 26.75 -17.33
CA LEU A 59 10.83 25.46 -17.40
C LEU A 59 9.37 25.48 -16.92
N GLU A 60 8.86 26.63 -16.48
CA GLU A 60 7.51 26.75 -15.92
C GLU A 60 6.40 26.37 -16.90
N VAL A 61 6.62 26.57 -18.20
CA VAL A 61 5.68 26.17 -19.26
C VAL A 61 5.43 24.65 -19.27
N LEU A 62 6.38 23.85 -18.80
CA LEU A 62 6.25 22.39 -18.72
C LEU A 62 5.33 21.93 -17.58
N LYS A 63 4.94 22.83 -16.65
CA LYS A 63 4.00 22.50 -15.56
C LYS A 63 2.64 22.03 -16.10
N GLY A 64 2.19 22.55 -17.25
CA GLY A 64 0.94 22.10 -17.90
C GLY A 64 0.98 20.64 -18.34
N ILE A 65 2.15 20.10 -18.69
CA ILE A 65 2.34 18.67 -18.97
C ILE A 65 2.12 17.87 -17.68
N CYS A 66 2.71 18.31 -16.57
CA CYS A 66 2.52 17.67 -15.26
C CYS A 66 1.05 17.66 -14.83
N ASP A 67 0.32 18.75 -15.05
CA ASP A 67 -1.11 18.83 -14.74
C ASP A 67 -1.92 17.82 -15.57
N SER A 68 -1.61 17.70 -16.86
CA SER A 68 -2.26 16.73 -17.75
C SER A 68 -1.97 15.28 -17.33
N VAL A 69 -0.71 14.99 -16.96
CA VAL A 69 -0.32 13.67 -16.44
C VAL A 69 -1.02 13.35 -15.14
N TRP A 70 -1.14 14.32 -14.22
CA TRP A 70 -1.87 14.17 -12.97
C TRP A 70 -3.36 13.84 -13.22
N TRP A 71 -4.00 14.56 -14.14
CA TRP A 71 -5.38 14.31 -14.56
C TRP A 71 -5.58 12.90 -15.15
N GLY A 72 -4.63 12.41 -15.93
CA GLY A 72 -4.67 11.06 -16.52
C GLY A 72 -4.32 9.93 -15.55
N THR A 73 -3.95 10.24 -14.30
CA THR A 73 -3.45 9.25 -13.33
C THR A 73 -4.19 9.35 -12.00
N LEU A 74 -3.77 10.25 -11.12
CA LEU A 74 -4.25 10.35 -9.74
C LEU A 74 -5.71 10.83 -9.67
N ALA A 75 -6.12 11.71 -10.58
CA ALA A 75 -7.50 12.21 -10.63
C ALA A 75 -8.54 11.13 -11.01
N ILE A 76 -8.11 10.01 -11.61
CA ILE A 76 -8.98 8.89 -12.01
C ILE A 76 -8.64 7.59 -11.27
N MET A 77 -7.83 7.65 -10.22
CA MET A 77 -7.26 6.48 -9.53
C MET A 77 -8.33 5.47 -9.13
N THR A 78 -9.48 5.90 -8.59
CA THR A 78 -10.54 4.98 -8.16
C THR A 78 -11.08 4.18 -9.33
N LEU A 79 -11.28 4.78 -10.51
CA LEU A 79 -11.77 4.04 -11.67
C LEU A 79 -10.81 2.92 -12.08
N VAL A 80 -9.52 3.22 -12.10
CA VAL A 80 -8.50 2.23 -12.48
C VAL A 80 -8.39 1.13 -11.42
N VAL A 81 -8.47 1.47 -10.13
CA VAL A 81 -8.50 0.47 -9.04
C VAL A 81 -9.74 -0.41 -9.13
N VAL A 82 -10.93 0.16 -9.32
CA VAL A 82 -12.20 -0.58 -9.45
C VAL A 82 -12.11 -1.60 -10.58
N PHE A 83 -11.62 -1.18 -11.76
CA PHE A 83 -11.40 -2.08 -12.88
C PHE A 83 -10.41 -3.19 -12.52
N SER A 84 -9.25 -2.81 -11.98
CA SER A 84 -8.13 -3.72 -11.71
C SER A 84 -8.48 -4.75 -10.63
N VAL A 85 -9.20 -4.36 -9.58
CA VAL A 85 -9.66 -5.28 -8.53
C VAL A 85 -10.72 -6.24 -9.06
N GLY A 86 -11.70 -5.75 -9.84
CA GLY A 86 -12.69 -6.62 -10.46
C GLY A 86 -12.05 -7.63 -11.43
N TYR A 87 -11.09 -7.17 -12.22
CA TYR A 87 -10.30 -8.01 -13.11
C TYR A 87 -9.55 -9.11 -12.35
N ASN A 88 -8.78 -8.75 -11.32
CA ASN A 88 -7.97 -9.71 -10.58
C ASN A 88 -8.82 -10.68 -9.74
N LEU A 89 -9.97 -10.23 -9.22
CA LEU A 89 -10.88 -11.12 -8.49
C LEU A 89 -11.47 -12.18 -9.41
N ALA A 90 -12.00 -11.79 -10.58
CA ALA A 90 -12.52 -12.75 -11.55
C ALA A 90 -11.43 -13.67 -12.12
N LYS A 91 -10.20 -13.16 -12.29
CA LYS A 91 -9.04 -13.98 -12.66
C LYS A 91 -8.77 -15.07 -11.63
N GLY A 92 -8.83 -14.75 -10.33
CA GLY A 92 -8.71 -15.72 -9.25
C GLY A 92 -9.84 -16.76 -9.21
N TYR A 93 -10.94 -16.52 -9.92
CA TYR A 93 -12.05 -17.45 -10.11
C TYR A 93 -11.99 -18.24 -11.42
N GLU A 94 -11.00 -17.95 -12.28
CA GLU A 94 -10.88 -18.47 -13.65
C GLU A 94 -12.07 -18.07 -14.56
N GLU A 95 -12.66 -16.91 -14.29
CA GLU A 95 -13.78 -16.34 -15.06
C GLU A 95 -13.32 -15.17 -15.95
N ASP A 96 -14.23 -14.65 -16.79
CA ASP A 96 -13.93 -13.54 -17.70
C ASP A 96 -13.55 -12.27 -16.92
N SER A 97 -12.24 -12.03 -16.84
CA SER A 97 -11.64 -10.97 -16.04
C SER A 97 -11.87 -9.59 -16.66
N LEU A 98 -11.88 -9.50 -18.00
CA LEU A 98 -12.11 -8.24 -18.69
C LEU A 98 -13.56 -7.79 -18.48
N ALA A 99 -14.52 -8.70 -18.67
CA ALA A 99 -15.93 -8.42 -18.42
C ALA A 99 -16.18 -7.99 -16.97
N ALA A 100 -15.63 -8.71 -15.99
CA ALA A 100 -15.77 -8.37 -14.58
C ALA A 100 -15.19 -6.99 -14.23
N GLY A 101 -14.03 -6.64 -14.78
CA GLY A 101 -13.41 -5.32 -14.59
C GLY A 101 -14.28 -4.19 -15.16
N VAL A 102 -14.77 -4.33 -16.39
CA VAL A 102 -15.65 -3.32 -17.03
C VAL A 102 -16.97 -3.20 -16.27
N ILE A 103 -17.59 -4.33 -15.89
CA ILE A 103 -18.84 -4.35 -15.12
C ILE A 103 -18.64 -3.71 -13.75
N SER A 104 -17.51 -3.91 -13.08
CA SER A 104 -17.19 -3.27 -11.81
C SER A 104 -17.14 -1.74 -11.94
N VAL A 105 -16.53 -1.22 -13.01
CA VAL A 105 -16.51 0.22 -13.29
C VAL A 105 -17.92 0.74 -13.54
N ALA A 106 -18.70 0.06 -14.39
CA ALA A 106 -20.06 0.48 -14.69
C ALA A 106 -20.96 0.43 -13.44
N ALA A 107 -20.82 -0.60 -12.60
CA ALA A 107 -21.51 -0.70 -11.32
C ALA A 107 -21.13 0.44 -10.38
N TYR A 108 -19.85 0.80 -10.30
CA TYR A 108 -19.40 1.94 -9.51
C TYR A 108 -20.01 3.26 -9.99
N ILE A 109 -19.93 3.54 -11.30
CA ILE A 109 -20.52 4.75 -11.90
C ILE A 109 -22.04 4.81 -11.64
N ALA A 110 -22.74 3.69 -11.68
CA ALA A 110 -24.18 3.61 -11.39
C ALA A 110 -24.55 3.99 -9.94
N THR A 111 -23.57 4.00 -9.03
CA THR A 111 -23.77 4.38 -7.62
C THR A 111 -23.43 5.83 -7.32
N LEU A 112 -22.84 6.55 -8.28
CA LEU A 112 -22.40 7.93 -8.08
C LEU A 112 -23.55 8.92 -8.28
N PRO A 113 -23.58 10.01 -7.49
CA PRO A 113 -24.42 11.15 -7.80
C PRO A 113 -24.12 11.70 -9.20
N GLN A 114 -25.17 11.89 -9.99
CA GLN A 114 -25.10 12.50 -11.33
C GLN A 114 -25.50 13.98 -11.34
N ALA A 115 -25.49 14.62 -10.17
CA ALA A 115 -25.72 16.03 -9.96
C ALA A 115 -24.80 16.51 -8.81
N HIS A 116 -24.31 17.74 -8.88
CA HIS A 116 -23.44 18.30 -7.85
C HIS A 116 -23.52 19.84 -7.84
N GLY A 117 -23.90 20.41 -6.70
CA GLY A 117 -24.20 21.85 -6.63
C GLY A 117 -25.28 22.23 -7.64
N ASP A 118 -24.99 23.25 -8.46
CA ASP A 118 -25.90 23.71 -9.52
C ASP A 118 -25.85 22.85 -10.80
N ALA A 119 -24.93 21.90 -10.89
CA ALA A 119 -24.80 21.03 -12.06
C ALA A 119 -25.86 19.91 -12.03
N GLY A 120 -26.64 19.84 -13.11
CA GLY A 120 -27.75 18.90 -13.27
C GLY A 120 -27.35 17.49 -13.75
N TRP A 121 -28.37 16.75 -14.19
CA TRP A 121 -28.27 15.34 -14.60
C TRP A 121 -27.16 15.07 -15.63
N GLY A 122 -26.35 14.05 -15.35
CA GLY A 122 -25.21 13.64 -16.17
C GLY A 122 -23.86 14.16 -15.66
N TYR A 123 -23.84 15.04 -14.65
CA TYR A 123 -22.60 15.54 -14.07
C TYR A 123 -22.05 14.60 -12.99
N ILE A 124 -20.82 14.12 -13.18
CA ILE A 124 -20.07 13.36 -12.16
C ILE A 124 -18.93 14.24 -11.67
N HIS A 125 -18.95 14.57 -10.38
CA HIS A 125 -17.84 15.30 -9.77
C HIS A 125 -16.57 14.44 -9.82
N TRP A 126 -15.48 14.97 -10.37
CA TRP A 126 -14.22 14.23 -10.57
C TRP A 126 -13.62 13.68 -9.27
N GLY A 127 -13.91 14.30 -8.14
CA GLY A 127 -13.53 13.78 -6.81
C GLY A 127 -14.14 12.41 -6.48
N TYR A 128 -15.18 11.94 -7.17
CA TYR A 128 -15.60 10.54 -7.03
C TYR A 128 -14.70 9.58 -7.82
N LEU A 129 -13.93 10.09 -8.78
CA LEU A 129 -13.01 9.30 -9.60
C LEU A 129 -11.59 9.28 -9.00
N ASP A 130 -11.27 10.23 -8.14
CA ASP A 130 -10.03 10.30 -7.37
C ASP A 130 -10.10 9.47 -6.07
N SER A 131 -9.13 9.68 -5.18
CA SER A 131 -9.04 9.04 -3.87
C SER A 131 -10.26 9.06 -2.95
N LYS A 132 -11.18 10.04 -3.05
CA LYS A 132 -12.34 10.09 -2.15
C LYS A 132 -13.25 8.90 -2.40
N GLY A 133 -13.45 8.55 -3.67
CA GLY A 133 -14.30 7.43 -4.09
C GLY A 133 -13.73 6.03 -3.82
N LEU A 134 -12.46 5.91 -3.41
CA LEU A 134 -11.72 4.65 -3.46
C LEU A 134 -12.34 3.52 -2.64
N PHE A 135 -12.77 3.80 -1.40
CA PHE A 135 -13.37 2.77 -0.54
C PHE A 135 -14.71 2.26 -1.08
N THR A 136 -15.58 3.19 -1.49
CA THR A 136 -16.85 2.86 -2.15
C THR A 136 -16.58 2.02 -3.41
N GLY A 137 -15.62 2.46 -4.23
CA GLY A 137 -15.19 1.73 -5.42
C GLY A 137 -14.72 0.31 -5.12
N LEU A 138 -13.87 0.12 -4.11
CA LEU A 138 -13.39 -1.21 -3.71
C LEU A 138 -14.55 -2.14 -3.29
N ILE A 139 -15.48 -1.64 -2.48
CA ILE A 139 -16.65 -2.42 -2.03
C ILE A 139 -17.53 -2.79 -3.23
N VAL A 140 -17.83 -1.82 -4.10
CA VAL A 140 -18.64 -2.05 -5.30
C VAL A 140 -17.96 -3.03 -6.23
N ALA A 141 -16.65 -2.90 -6.50
CA ALA A 141 -15.89 -3.79 -7.38
C ALA A 141 -15.93 -5.25 -6.89
N LEU A 142 -15.69 -5.47 -5.60
CA LEU A 142 -15.73 -6.81 -5.00
C LEU A 142 -17.12 -7.42 -5.10
N ILE A 143 -18.17 -6.68 -4.69
CA ILE A 143 -19.55 -7.18 -4.70
C ILE A 143 -20.05 -7.42 -6.13
N ALA A 144 -19.82 -6.48 -7.04
CA ALA A 144 -20.19 -6.59 -8.45
C ALA A 144 -19.55 -7.81 -9.10
N THR A 145 -18.25 -8.01 -8.87
CA THR A 145 -17.52 -9.15 -9.41
C THR A 145 -17.98 -10.48 -8.79
N GLU A 146 -18.22 -10.52 -7.47
CA GLU A 146 -18.76 -11.72 -6.81
C GLU A 146 -20.13 -12.12 -7.37
N ILE A 147 -21.02 -11.15 -7.60
CA ILE A 147 -22.32 -11.41 -8.22
C ILE A 147 -22.13 -11.91 -9.65
N PHE A 148 -21.31 -11.22 -10.46
CA PHE A 148 -21.01 -11.61 -11.83
C PHE A 148 -20.51 -13.06 -11.92
N VAL A 149 -19.47 -13.40 -11.15
CA VAL A 149 -18.87 -14.74 -11.10
C VAL A 149 -19.88 -15.79 -10.65
N LYS A 150 -20.73 -15.49 -9.66
CA LYS A 150 -21.76 -16.44 -9.20
C LYS A 150 -22.79 -16.72 -10.30
N LEU A 151 -23.16 -15.73 -11.09
CA LEU A 151 -24.11 -15.89 -12.19
C LEU A 151 -23.50 -16.68 -13.35
N THR A 152 -22.25 -16.38 -13.72
CA THR A 152 -21.55 -17.11 -14.78
C THR A 152 -21.33 -18.58 -14.41
N LYS A 153 -20.90 -18.88 -13.17
CA LYS A 153 -20.73 -20.26 -12.67
C LYS A 153 -22.03 -21.04 -12.59
N LYS A 154 -23.15 -20.36 -12.31
CA LYS A 154 -24.49 -20.96 -12.39
C LYS A 154 -25.01 -21.12 -13.81
N LYS A 155 -24.22 -20.78 -14.83
CA LYS A 155 -24.59 -20.83 -16.25
C LYS A 155 -25.81 -19.98 -16.58
N ILE A 156 -26.02 -18.89 -15.82
CA ILE A 156 -27.01 -17.85 -16.14
C ILE A 156 -26.38 -16.92 -17.17
N ILE A 157 -26.22 -17.46 -18.38
CA ILE A 157 -25.48 -16.84 -19.49
C ILE A 157 -26.25 -17.04 -20.79
N ILE A 158 -26.02 -16.16 -21.76
CA ILE A 158 -26.48 -16.40 -23.13
C ILE A 158 -25.47 -17.33 -23.80
N ARG A 159 -25.92 -18.49 -24.26
CA ARG A 159 -25.07 -19.47 -24.95
C ARG A 159 -25.12 -19.22 -26.45
N MET A 160 -23.95 -19.16 -27.07
CA MET A 160 -23.81 -19.10 -28.52
C MET A 160 -23.53 -20.51 -29.08
N PRO A 161 -23.99 -20.82 -30.31
CA PRO A 161 -23.60 -22.04 -31.01
C PRO A 161 -22.08 -22.12 -31.24
N ASP A 162 -21.55 -23.33 -31.41
CA ASP A 162 -20.12 -23.57 -31.63
C ASP A 162 -19.59 -22.94 -32.94
N SER A 163 -20.48 -22.59 -33.87
CA SER A 163 -20.13 -21.87 -35.11
C SER A 163 -19.76 -20.40 -34.88
N VAL A 164 -19.99 -19.86 -33.68
CA VAL A 164 -19.72 -18.46 -33.34
C VAL A 164 -18.29 -18.30 -32.80
N PRO A 165 -17.51 -17.30 -33.26
CA PRO A 165 -16.16 -17.06 -32.77
C PRO A 165 -16.08 -16.94 -31.24
N PRO A 166 -15.05 -17.51 -30.58
CA PRO A 166 -14.96 -17.56 -29.11
C PRO A 166 -15.05 -16.19 -28.42
N ALA A 167 -14.52 -15.13 -29.04
CA ALA A 167 -14.58 -13.77 -28.51
C ALA A 167 -16.03 -13.25 -28.41
N VAL A 168 -16.85 -13.53 -29.42
CA VAL A 168 -18.26 -13.16 -29.45
C VAL A 168 -19.05 -13.99 -28.43
N GLY A 169 -18.76 -15.29 -28.34
CA GLY A 169 -19.36 -16.17 -27.32
C GLY A 169 -19.13 -15.68 -25.89
N LYS A 170 -17.90 -15.28 -25.56
CA LYS A 170 -17.57 -14.69 -24.25
C LYS A 170 -18.32 -13.39 -23.98
N ALA A 171 -18.35 -12.48 -24.95
CA ALA A 171 -19.04 -11.20 -24.83
C ALA A 171 -20.54 -11.42 -24.51
N PHE A 172 -21.22 -12.29 -25.25
CA PHE A 172 -22.64 -12.61 -25.01
C PHE A 172 -22.88 -13.36 -23.69
N ALA A 173 -21.98 -14.27 -23.31
CA ALA A 173 -22.08 -14.96 -22.02
C ALA A 173 -22.06 -13.98 -20.84
N ALA A 174 -21.35 -12.86 -20.94
CA ALA A 174 -21.28 -11.83 -19.90
C ALA A 174 -22.49 -10.88 -19.86
N VAL A 175 -23.31 -10.79 -20.92
CA VAL A 175 -24.41 -9.82 -21.03
C VAL A 175 -25.43 -9.97 -19.91
N LEU A 176 -26.00 -11.15 -19.74
CA LEU A 176 -27.05 -11.38 -18.74
C LEU A 176 -26.54 -11.18 -17.30
N PRO A 177 -25.37 -11.75 -16.90
CA PRO A 177 -24.74 -11.41 -15.63
C PRO A 177 -24.51 -9.91 -15.44
N GLY A 178 -24.01 -9.21 -16.46
CA GLY A 178 -23.75 -7.77 -16.41
C GLY A 178 -25.02 -6.95 -16.20
N ILE A 179 -26.10 -7.24 -16.95
CA ILE A 179 -27.41 -6.58 -16.76
C ILE A 179 -27.87 -6.75 -15.31
N ILE A 180 -27.85 -7.97 -14.78
CA ILE A 180 -28.31 -8.24 -13.42
C ILE A 180 -27.49 -7.44 -12.40
N VAL A 181 -26.16 -7.42 -12.52
CA VAL A 181 -25.29 -6.64 -11.63
C VAL A 181 -25.65 -5.15 -11.67
N LEU A 182 -25.76 -4.57 -12.87
CA LEU A 182 -26.07 -3.14 -13.03
C LEU A 182 -27.47 -2.80 -12.52
N THR A 183 -28.46 -3.66 -12.77
CA THR A 183 -29.81 -3.48 -12.22
C THR A 183 -29.80 -3.53 -10.69
N ILE A 184 -29.02 -4.41 -10.07
CA ILE A 184 -28.90 -4.46 -8.61
C ILE A 184 -28.34 -3.14 -8.07
N PHE A 185 -27.22 -2.66 -8.61
CA PHE A 185 -26.62 -1.40 -8.14
C PHE A 185 -27.49 -0.18 -8.43
N GLY A 186 -28.13 -0.13 -9.60
CA GLY A 186 -29.10 0.93 -9.92
C GLY A 186 -30.31 0.91 -8.97
N THR A 187 -30.79 -0.28 -8.60
CA THR A 187 -31.88 -0.43 -7.60
C THR A 187 -31.43 0.03 -6.22
N ILE A 188 -30.20 -0.30 -5.80
CA ILE A 188 -29.62 0.19 -4.54
C ILE A 188 -29.59 1.72 -4.53
N THR A 189 -29.10 2.36 -5.60
CA THR A 189 -29.06 3.81 -5.74
C THR A 189 -30.47 4.42 -5.65
N LEU A 190 -31.46 3.84 -6.32
CA LEU A 190 -32.85 4.29 -6.25
C LEU A 190 -33.41 4.19 -4.83
N VAL A 191 -33.20 3.06 -4.15
CA VAL A 191 -33.69 2.86 -2.78
C VAL A 191 -33.09 3.87 -1.81
N ILE A 192 -31.77 4.11 -1.90
CA ILE A 192 -31.07 5.12 -1.07
C ILE A 192 -31.65 6.52 -1.31
N SER A 193 -31.88 6.87 -2.58
CA SER A 193 -32.46 8.16 -2.96
C SER A 193 -33.89 8.33 -2.43
N LEU A 194 -34.75 7.32 -2.60
CA LEU A 194 -36.12 7.33 -2.08
C LEU A 194 -36.18 7.37 -0.55
N ALA A 195 -35.19 6.78 0.13
CA ALA A 195 -35.08 6.82 1.58
C ALA A 195 -34.52 8.15 2.12
N GLY A 196 -34.11 9.08 1.25
CA GLY A 196 -33.51 10.36 1.66
C GLY A 196 -32.14 10.22 2.34
N LEU A 197 -31.43 9.11 2.11
CA LEU A 197 -30.15 8.79 2.76
C LEU A 197 -28.92 9.38 2.02
N GLY A 198 -29.14 10.21 1.01
CA GLY A 198 -28.09 10.79 0.18
C GLY A 198 -27.62 9.84 -0.92
N SER A 199 -26.33 9.53 -0.96
CA SER A 199 -25.74 8.60 -1.93
C SER A 199 -25.04 7.41 -1.27
N LEU A 200 -24.85 6.32 -2.03
CA LEU A 200 -24.07 5.16 -1.53
C LEU A 200 -22.66 5.59 -1.11
N TYR A 201 -22.05 6.49 -1.88
CA TYR A 201 -20.77 7.10 -1.54
C TYR A 201 -20.82 7.76 -0.15
N GLU A 202 -21.79 8.61 0.14
CA GLU A 202 -21.89 9.31 1.43
C GLU A 202 -22.12 8.36 2.60
N MET A 203 -22.96 7.33 2.40
CA MET A 203 -23.22 6.31 3.42
C MET A 203 -21.94 5.54 3.78
N ILE A 204 -21.20 5.07 2.77
CA ILE A 204 -19.94 4.35 2.99
C ILE A 204 -18.87 5.29 3.55
N TYR A 205 -18.79 6.52 3.03
CA TYR A 205 -17.82 7.51 3.47
C TYR A 205 -17.99 7.80 4.97
N ASN A 206 -19.22 8.14 5.38
CA ASN A 206 -19.50 8.51 6.78
C ASN A 206 -19.51 7.30 7.72
N GLY A 207 -20.04 6.16 7.27
CA GLY A 207 -20.22 4.97 8.11
C GLY A 207 -18.97 4.09 8.25
N ILE A 208 -18.11 4.06 7.24
CA ILE A 208 -16.99 3.11 7.17
C ILE A 208 -15.66 3.83 6.96
N GLN A 209 -15.54 4.58 5.87
CA GLN A 209 -14.25 5.15 5.46
C GLN A 209 -13.73 6.18 6.46
N LYS A 210 -14.53 7.15 6.89
CA LYS A 210 -14.11 8.22 7.81
C LYS A 210 -13.68 7.68 9.18
N PRO A 211 -14.43 6.76 9.84
CA PRO A 211 -13.95 6.09 11.05
C PRO A 211 -12.63 5.33 10.84
N LEU A 212 -12.50 4.58 9.75
CA LEU A 212 -11.29 3.83 9.44
C LEU A 212 -10.09 4.74 9.14
N GLN A 213 -10.30 5.84 8.42
CA GLN A 213 -9.28 6.86 8.18
C GLN A 213 -8.84 7.49 9.51
N GLY A 214 -9.78 7.82 10.40
CA GLY A 214 -9.47 8.31 11.74
C GLY A 214 -8.63 7.32 12.55
N PHE A 215 -8.98 6.03 12.51
CA PHE A 215 -8.17 4.97 13.10
C PHE A 215 -6.77 4.91 12.47
N GLY A 216 -6.66 4.95 11.14
CA GLY A 216 -5.39 4.89 10.42
C GLY A 216 -4.44 6.05 10.72
N GLN A 217 -4.98 7.26 10.95
CA GLN A 217 -4.17 8.43 11.33
C GLN A 217 -3.66 8.39 12.79
N GLY A 218 -4.18 7.50 13.63
CA GLY A 218 -3.67 7.32 14.98
C GLY A 218 -2.29 6.68 14.99
N VAL A 219 -1.29 7.34 15.60
CA VAL A 219 0.09 6.80 15.66
C VAL A 219 0.15 5.40 16.28
N GLY A 220 -0.71 5.10 17.27
CA GLY A 220 -0.78 3.77 17.89
C GLY A 220 -1.22 2.66 16.92
N SER A 221 -2.13 2.94 15.99
CA SER A 221 -2.54 1.95 14.98
C SER A 221 -1.43 1.74 13.96
N ALA A 222 -0.75 2.80 13.52
CA ALA A 222 0.40 2.72 12.63
C ALA A 222 1.57 1.93 13.26
N MET A 223 1.86 2.16 14.54
CA MET A 223 2.83 1.38 15.31
C MET A 223 2.43 -0.09 15.41
N PHE A 224 1.16 -0.38 15.68
CA PHE A 224 0.66 -1.76 15.73
C PHE A 224 0.79 -2.47 14.38
N LEU A 225 0.38 -1.82 13.28
CA LEU A 225 0.45 -2.39 11.93
C LEU A 225 1.90 -2.67 11.50
N THR A 226 2.82 -1.74 11.76
CA THR A 226 4.25 -1.92 11.43
C THR A 226 4.92 -3.04 12.25
N ALA A 227 4.55 -3.17 13.53
CA ALA A 227 4.96 -4.32 14.35
C ALA A 227 4.39 -5.64 13.81
N LEU A 228 3.12 -5.65 13.41
CA LEU A 228 2.45 -6.85 12.88
C LEU A 228 3.06 -7.33 11.56
N ILE A 229 3.43 -6.41 10.66
CA ILE A 229 4.16 -6.72 9.43
C ILE A 229 5.49 -7.42 9.75
N SER A 230 6.23 -6.90 10.73
CA SER A 230 7.51 -7.46 11.16
C SER A 230 7.33 -8.80 11.86
N LEU A 231 6.26 -8.96 12.62
CA LEU A 231 5.92 -10.23 13.25
C LEU A 231 5.63 -11.33 12.22
N PHE A 232 4.94 -11.02 11.12
CA PHE A 232 4.73 -11.99 10.04
C PHE A 232 6.05 -12.40 9.37
N TRP A 233 6.91 -11.43 9.08
CA TRP A 233 8.24 -11.69 8.52
C TRP A 233 9.11 -12.58 9.41
N PHE A 234 9.00 -12.43 10.73
CA PHE A 234 9.70 -13.30 11.68
C PHE A 234 9.33 -14.79 11.51
N PHE A 235 8.09 -15.09 11.13
CA PHE A 235 7.62 -16.46 10.83
C PHE A 235 7.80 -16.86 9.36
N GLY A 236 8.54 -16.09 8.57
CA GLY A 236 8.76 -16.36 7.14
C GLY A 236 7.56 -16.05 6.24
N LEU A 237 6.51 -15.41 6.77
CA LEU A 237 5.40 -14.89 5.97
C LEU A 237 5.75 -13.49 5.49
N HIS A 238 5.59 -13.19 4.20
CA HIS A 238 5.88 -11.87 3.66
C HIS A 238 4.85 -10.83 4.17
N GLY A 239 5.12 -10.22 5.33
CA GLY A 239 4.16 -9.39 6.07
C GLY A 239 3.64 -8.18 5.29
N GLY A 240 4.47 -7.59 4.43
CA GLY A 240 4.09 -6.50 3.52
C GLY A 240 2.93 -6.93 2.62
N ASN A 241 3.15 -7.92 1.76
CA ASN A 241 2.12 -8.51 0.89
C ASN A 241 0.82 -8.94 1.61
N ILE A 242 0.90 -9.41 2.86
CA ILE A 242 -0.28 -9.82 3.63
C ILE A 242 -1.11 -8.59 4.05
N LEU A 243 -0.47 -7.52 4.49
CA LEU A 243 -1.13 -6.34 5.03
C LEU A 243 -1.29 -5.19 4.02
N ASP A 244 -0.65 -5.27 2.86
CA ASP A 244 -0.72 -4.24 1.81
C ASP A 244 -2.16 -3.87 1.41
N PRO A 245 -3.14 -4.80 1.26
CA PRO A 245 -4.53 -4.42 1.02
C PRO A 245 -5.09 -3.46 2.07
N ILE A 246 -4.79 -3.73 3.34
CA ILE A 246 -5.22 -2.91 4.47
C ILE A 246 -4.47 -1.58 4.45
N MET A 247 -3.14 -1.61 4.34
CA MET A 247 -2.28 -0.43 4.29
C MET A 247 -2.66 0.50 3.13
N ASN A 248 -2.87 -0.04 1.94
CA ASN A 248 -3.20 0.72 0.75
C ASN A 248 -4.60 1.33 0.86
N SER A 249 -5.58 0.57 1.35
CA SER A 249 -6.93 1.10 1.56
C SER A 249 -6.95 2.27 2.55
N LEU A 250 -6.18 2.20 3.64
CA LEU A 250 -6.15 3.26 4.65
C LEU A 250 -5.33 4.47 4.22
N TYR A 251 -4.15 4.25 3.64
CA TYR A 251 -3.10 5.26 3.57
C TYR A 251 -2.84 5.83 2.17
N ILE A 252 -3.29 5.19 1.09
CA ILE A 252 -3.25 5.81 -0.25
C ILE A 252 -4.27 6.96 -0.34
N PRO A 253 -5.52 6.85 0.15
CA PRO A 253 -6.43 7.99 0.18
C PRO A 253 -5.88 9.18 0.98
N ALA A 254 -5.16 8.90 2.07
CA ALA A 254 -4.52 9.94 2.86
C ALA A 254 -3.39 10.65 2.08
N LEU A 255 -2.61 9.89 1.30
CA LEU A 255 -1.57 10.42 0.42
C LEU A 255 -2.15 11.36 -0.64
N GLU A 256 -3.20 10.92 -1.32
CA GLU A 256 -3.85 11.69 -2.38
C GLU A 256 -4.58 12.93 -1.84
N ALA A 257 -5.22 12.82 -0.68
CA ALA A 257 -5.81 13.99 -0.01
C ALA A 257 -4.73 15.05 0.31
N ASN A 258 -3.53 14.63 0.73
CA ASN A 258 -2.40 15.55 0.91
C ASN A 258 -1.94 16.15 -0.42
N SER A 259 -1.80 15.33 -1.46
CA SER A 259 -1.41 15.76 -2.81
C SER A 259 -2.37 16.81 -3.36
N SER A 260 -3.67 16.54 -3.32
CA SER A 260 -4.72 17.45 -3.80
C SER A 260 -4.75 18.76 -3.00
N ALA A 261 -4.61 18.70 -1.67
CA ALA A 261 -4.59 19.90 -0.84
C ALA A 261 -3.39 20.80 -1.18
N ILE A 262 -2.20 20.21 -1.29
CA ILE A 262 -0.97 20.96 -1.59
C ILE A 262 -1.00 21.55 -3.00
N GLN A 263 -1.55 20.84 -3.98
CA GLN A 263 -1.74 21.40 -5.34
C GLN A 263 -2.65 22.62 -5.38
N GLN A 264 -3.59 22.72 -4.43
CA GLN A 264 -4.48 23.86 -4.26
C GLN A 264 -3.87 24.96 -3.35
N GLY A 265 -2.62 24.80 -2.91
CA GLY A 265 -1.97 25.73 -1.98
C GLY A 265 -2.44 25.60 -0.53
N LEU A 266 -3.14 24.52 -0.19
CA LEU A 266 -3.65 24.24 1.16
C LEU A 266 -2.68 23.34 1.95
N ALA A 267 -2.84 23.33 3.27
CA ALA A 267 -2.09 22.42 4.14
C ALA A 267 -2.54 20.96 3.96
N ALA A 268 -1.58 20.04 4.03
CA ALA A 268 -1.87 18.61 4.00
C ALA A 268 -2.68 18.18 5.23
N PRO A 269 -3.84 17.53 5.06
CA PRO A 269 -4.71 17.14 6.18
C PRO A 269 -4.25 15.91 6.97
N ASN A 270 -3.39 15.06 6.41
CA ASN A 270 -2.98 13.80 7.02
C ASN A 270 -1.50 13.76 7.39
N ALA A 271 -1.19 13.27 8.58
CA ALA A 271 0.19 13.10 9.04
C ALA A 271 0.80 11.78 8.53
N ILE A 272 -0.02 10.72 8.44
CA ILE A 272 0.44 9.38 8.05
C ILE A 272 -0.15 9.02 6.69
N THR A 273 0.71 8.66 5.74
CA THR A 273 0.33 8.25 4.39
C THR A 273 1.02 6.93 4.01
N ARG A 274 0.74 6.37 2.82
CA ARG A 274 1.34 5.08 2.45
C ARG A 274 2.86 5.16 2.35
N VAL A 275 3.38 6.25 1.80
CA VAL A 275 4.83 6.46 1.61
C VAL A 275 5.53 6.97 2.87
N PHE A 276 4.79 7.38 3.91
CA PHE A 276 5.37 7.66 5.21
C PHE A 276 6.15 6.45 5.73
N PHE A 277 5.58 5.25 5.59
CA PHE A 277 6.23 4.01 6.04
C PHE A 277 7.51 3.70 5.25
N ASP A 278 7.45 3.81 3.92
CA ASP A 278 8.61 3.53 3.06
C ASP A 278 9.71 4.61 3.20
N SER A 279 9.34 5.83 3.58
CA SER A 279 10.28 6.95 3.74
C SER A 279 11.01 6.94 5.08
N TYR A 280 10.35 6.48 6.15
CA TYR A 280 10.85 6.67 7.52
C TYR A 280 10.94 5.39 8.36
N VAL A 281 10.23 4.32 7.99
CA VAL A 281 10.04 3.14 8.84
C VAL A 281 10.73 1.92 8.25
N TYR A 282 10.47 1.59 6.99
CA TYR A 282 10.99 0.39 6.33
C TYR A 282 12.39 0.61 5.74
N LEU A 283 13.27 1.23 6.52
CA LEU A 283 14.60 1.65 6.07
C LEU A 283 15.50 0.44 5.81
N GLY A 284 15.58 0.04 4.54
CA GLY A 284 16.24 -1.19 4.15
C GLY A 284 15.36 -2.42 4.08
N GLY A 285 14.04 -2.22 4.08
CA GLY A 285 12.99 -3.22 4.12
C GLY A 285 12.31 -3.32 5.49
N CYS A 286 11.54 -4.38 5.69
CA CYS A 286 10.84 -4.61 6.95
C CYS A 286 11.84 -4.75 8.12
N GLY A 287 11.51 -4.17 9.28
CA GLY A 287 12.37 -4.17 10.46
C GLY A 287 13.55 -3.19 10.41
N ALA A 288 13.59 -2.29 9.42
CA ALA A 288 14.72 -1.40 9.15
C ALA A 288 16.05 -2.15 8.97
N THR A 289 16.03 -3.19 8.14
CA THR A 289 17.14 -4.15 7.98
C THR A 289 18.44 -3.56 7.44
N LEU A 290 18.43 -2.39 6.80
CA LEU A 290 19.70 -1.70 6.47
C LEU A 290 20.46 -1.31 7.74
N ALA A 291 19.73 -0.93 8.80
CA ALA A 291 20.33 -0.67 10.10
C ALA A 291 20.97 -1.92 10.73
N LEU A 292 20.35 -3.08 10.52
CA LEU A 292 20.93 -4.36 10.93
C LEU A 292 22.22 -4.67 10.17
N ILE A 293 22.24 -4.48 8.85
CA ILE A 293 23.43 -4.64 8.00
C ILE A 293 24.57 -3.73 8.51
N ILE A 294 24.27 -2.47 8.80
CA ILE A 294 25.23 -1.51 9.38
C ILE A 294 25.72 -1.99 10.75
N ALA A 295 24.82 -2.42 11.64
CA ALA A 295 25.17 -2.94 12.96
C ALA A 295 26.08 -4.18 12.88
N ILE A 296 25.87 -5.06 11.89
CA ILE A 296 26.74 -6.21 11.63
C ILE A 296 28.15 -5.75 11.22
N PHE A 297 28.27 -4.77 10.31
CA PHE A 297 29.58 -4.23 9.94
C PHE A 297 30.31 -3.57 11.11
N ILE A 298 29.58 -2.94 12.03
CA ILE A 298 30.17 -2.32 13.21
C ILE A 298 30.69 -3.37 14.21
N VAL A 299 29.87 -4.38 14.52
CA VAL A 299 30.10 -5.31 15.64
C VAL A 299 30.79 -6.61 15.23
N CYS A 300 30.42 -7.21 14.10
CA CYS A 300 30.86 -8.55 13.68
C CYS A 300 32.17 -8.54 12.88
N ARG A 301 33.11 -7.65 13.22
CA ARG A 301 34.34 -7.40 12.42
C ARG A 301 35.20 -8.64 12.18
N LYS A 302 35.15 -9.60 13.10
CA LYS A 302 35.97 -10.82 13.13
C LYS A 302 35.20 -12.10 12.75
N ARG A 303 33.93 -11.99 12.36
CA ARG A 303 33.04 -13.13 12.09
C ARG A 303 32.63 -13.11 10.61
N GLU A 304 33.32 -13.92 9.80
CA GLU A 304 33.28 -13.81 8.33
C GLU A 304 31.94 -14.24 7.71
N ASP A 305 31.23 -15.21 8.28
CA ASP A 305 29.86 -15.61 7.88
C ASP A 305 28.87 -14.43 7.98
N TYR A 306 28.85 -13.74 9.12
CA TYR A 306 27.99 -12.56 9.32
C TYR A 306 28.36 -11.41 8.37
N LYS A 307 29.66 -11.15 8.19
CA LYS A 307 30.13 -10.12 7.26
C LYS A 307 29.81 -10.46 5.81
N ALA A 308 29.95 -11.72 5.41
CA ALA A 308 29.64 -12.17 4.05
C ALA A 308 28.15 -11.97 3.75
N ALA A 309 27.26 -12.39 4.66
CA ALA A 309 25.82 -12.17 4.54
C ALA A 309 25.48 -10.67 4.44
N ALA A 310 26.07 -9.83 5.31
CA ALA A 310 25.87 -8.38 5.28
C ALA A 310 26.39 -7.73 3.99
N LYS A 311 27.58 -8.13 3.49
CA LYS A 311 28.15 -7.63 2.23
C LYS A 311 27.27 -7.98 1.04
N LEU A 312 26.78 -9.22 0.97
CA LEU A 312 25.93 -9.67 -0.11
C LEU A 312 24.56 -8.97 -0.10
N SER A 313 24.05 -8.65 1.09
CA SER A 313 22.74 -8.03 1.27
C SER A 313 22.76 -6.50 1.23
N ALA A 314 23.92 -5.84 1.38
CA ALA A 314 24.00 -4.39 1.45
C ALA A 314 23.47 -3.69 0.18
N PRO A 315 23.81 -4.12 -1.05
CA PRO A 315 23.26 -3.49 -2.25
C PRO A 315 21.74 -3.51 -2.31
N SER A 316 21.12 -4.67 -2.04
CA SER A 316 19.66 -4.79 -2.01
C SER A 316 19.04 -3.99 -0.87
N GLY A 317 19.70 -3.98 0.30
CA GLY A 317 19.27 -3.22 1.47
C GLY A 317 19.28 -1.70 1.25
N ILE A 318 20.19 -1.16 0.44
CA ILE A 318 20.15 0.27 0.08
C ILE A 318 18.86 0.61 -0.68
N PHE A 319 18.38 -0.33 -1.51
CA PHE A 319 17.13 -0.21 -2.25
C PHE A 319 15.94 -0.85 -1.52
N GLN A 320 15.99 -0.89 -0.19
CA GLN A 320 14.92 -1.38 0.70
C GLN A 320 14.52 -2.86 0.52
N ILE A 321 15.29 -3.66 -0.21
CA ILE A 321 15.06 -5.09 -0.43
C ILE A 321 15.81 -5.90 0.63
N ASN A 322 15.08 -6.64 1.46
CA ASN A 322 15.62 -7.28 2.66
C ASN A 322 15.68 -8.81 2.62
N GLU A 323 15.14 -9.47 1.61
CA GLU A 323 15.17 -10.94 1.48
C GLU A 323 16.58 -11.51 1.62
N PRO A 324 17.62 -10.93 1.00
CA PRO A 324 18.98 -11.45 1.14
C PRO A 324 19.48 -11.48 2.58
N ILE A 325 19.13 -10.48 3.41
CA ILE A 325 19.56 -10.48 4.82
C ILE A 325 18.64 -11.32 5.71
N MET A 326 17.34 -11.35 5.41
CA MET A 326 16.34 -12.13 6.13
C MET A 326 16.59 -13.64 6.05
N PHE A 327 17.09 -14.11 4.90
CA PHE A 327 17.42 -15.52 4.69
C PHE A 327 18.92 -15.82 4.77
N GLY A 328 19.78 -14.86 4.43
CA GLY A 328 21.24 -15.02 4.47
C GLY A 328 21.83 -15.01 5.87
N LEU A 329 21.15 -14.37 6.82
CA LEU A 329 21.29 -14.63 8.25
C LEU A 329 19.99 -15.29 8.72
N PRO A 330 20.01 -16.25 9.64
CA PRO A 330 18.78 -16.77 10.23
C PRO A 330 18.22 -15.67 11.14
N ILE A 331 17.52 -14.69 10.57
CA ILE A 331 16.73 -13.68 11.30
C ILE A 331 15.34 -14.27 11.54
N VAL A 332 14.81 -14.95 10.51
CA VAL A 332 13.61 -15.78 10.61
C VAL A 332 13.81 -16.78 11.75
N LEU A 333 12.85 -16.82 12.67
CA LEU A 333 12.87 -17.67 13.87
C LEU A 333 14.04 -17.44 14.85
N ASN A 334 14.83 -16.36 14.70
CA ASN A 334 15.89 -16.03 15.64
C ASN A 334 15.38 -15.29 16.88
N PRO A 335 15.46 -15.92 18.07
CA PRO A 335 14.88 -15.36 19.28
C PRO A 335 15.59 -14.11 19.80
N ILE A 336 16.84 -13.86 19.40
CA ILE A 336 17.58 -12.66 19.80
C ILE A 336 17.19 -11.50 18.90
N LEU A 337 17.14 -11.73 17.59
CA LEU A 337 16.92 -10.67 16.60
C LEU A 337 15.44 -10.32 16.40
N ILE A 338 14.49 -11.17 16.82
CA ILE A 338 13.05 -10.84 16.79
C ILE A 338 12.73 -9.57 17.56
N ILE A 339 13.38 -9.34 18.70
CA ILE A 339 13.10 -8.22 19.60
C ILE A 339 13.35 -6.89 18.85
N PRO A 340 14.57 -6.57 18.39
CA PRO A 340 14.80 -5.34 17.65
C PRO A 340 13.99 -5.31 16.35
N PHE A 341 13.84 -6.44 15.66
CA PHE A 341 13.09 -6.50 14.39
C PHE A 341 11.62 -6.07 14.52
N VAL A 342 10.96 -6.39 15.63
CA VAL A 342 9.55 -6.04 15.88
C VAL A 342 9.38 -4.67 16.55
N ILE A 343 10.30 -4.25 17.43
CA ILE A 343 10.14 -2.97 18.18
C ILE A 343 10.64 -1.75 17.41
N ILE A 344 11.61 -1.92 16.49
CA ILE A 344 12.18 -0.79 15.75
C ILE A 344 11.11 -0.09 14.90
N PRO A 345 10.29 -0.78 14.07
CA PRO A 345 9.32 -0.10 13.23
C PRO A 345 8.31 0.79 13.99
N PRO A 346 7.74 0.35 15.14
CA PRO A 346 6.96 1.24 16.01
C PRO A 346 7.72 2.48 16.48
N ILE A 347 8.98 2.34 16.89
CA ILE A 347 9.80 3.46 17.37
C ILE A 347 10.05 4.46 16.23
N LEU A 348 10.45 3.97 15.05
CA LEU A 348 10.68 4.83 13.88
C LEU A 348 9.40 5.53 13.44
N THR A 349 8.26 4.83 13.51
CA THR A 349 6.93 5.39 13.25
C THR A 349 6.63 6.55 14.19
N LEU A 350 6.88 6.38 15.49
CA LEU A 350 6.63 7.44 16.48
C LEU A 350 7.53 8.65 16.25
N VAL A 351 8.82 8.44 15.99
CA VAL A 351 9.78 9.54 15.75
C VAL A 351 9.37 10.36 14.52
N ALA A 352 9.07 9.68 13.40
CA ALA A 352 8.66 10.36 12.17
C ALA A 352 7.28 11.03 12.30
N TYR A 353 6.35 10.41 13.05
CA TYR A 353 5.04 11.01 13.33
C TYR A 353 5.20 12.30 14.13
N LEU A 354 5.98 12.27 15.23
CA LEU A 354 6.25 13.45 16.05
C LEU A 354 6.93 14.55 15.24
N ALA A 355 7.91 14.20 14.40
CA ALA A 355 8.54 15.18 13.49
C ALA A 355 7.54 15.80 12.52
N THR A 356 6.56 15.03 12.03
CA THR A 356 5.54 15.51 11.10
C THR A 356 4.54 16.45 11.80
N VAL A 357 3.96 16.02 12.94
CA VAL A 357 2.91 16.80 13.62
C VAL A 357 3.44 18.04 14.35
N THR A 358 4.72 18.08 14.70
CA THR A 358 5.39 19.29 15.23
C THR A 358 5.79 20.27 14.14
N GLY A 359 5.66 19.89 12.87
CA GLY A 359 6.05 20.72 11.73
C GLY A 359 7.57 20.75 11.46
N LEU A 360 8.36 19.91 12.13
CA LEU A 360 9.79 19.76 11.85
C LEU A 360 10.02 19.26 10.42
N ILE A 361 9.17 18.35 9.96
CA ILE A 361 9.17 17.86 8.57
C ILE A 361 7.80 18.08 7.92
N PRO A 362 7.74 18.41 6.63
CA PRO A 362 6.49 18.44 5.88
C PRO A 362 5.84 17.05 5.81
N PRO A 363 4.49 16.95 5.80
CA PRO A 363 3.81 15.70 5.52
C PRO A 363 4.13 15.18 4.12
N THR A 364 4.19 13.87 3.97
CA THR A 364 4.36 13.22 2.67
C THR A 364 3.11 13.38 1.81
N TYR A 365 3.30 13.64 0.51
CA TYR A 365 2.21 13.85 -0.46
C TYR A 365 2.54 13.38 -1.88
N VAL A 366 3.75 12.91 -2.12
CA VAL A 366 4.22 12.41 -3.41
C VAL A 366 4.44 10.90 -3.29
N ALA A 367 3.83 10.09 -4.17
CA ALA A 367 4.16 8.67 -4.20
C ALA A 367 5.57 8.45 -4.77
N ILE A 368 6.35 7.58 -4.15
CA ILE A 368 7.68 7.20 -4.58
C ILE A 368 7.75 5.67 -4.70
N PRO A 369 8.63 5.11 -5.53
CA PRO A 369 8.93 3.70 -5.47
C PRO A 369 9.44 3.34 -4.07
N TRP A 370 8.89 2.30 -3.44
CA TRP A 370 9.34 1.86 -2.11
C TRP A 370 10.82 1.44 -2.09
N ILE A 371 11.42 1.14 -3.25
CA ILE A 371 12.85 0.84 -3.39
C ILE A 371 13.75 2.09 -3.36
N THR A 372 13.20 3.31 -3.26
CA THR A 372 14.02 4.53 -3.25
C THR A 372 14.92 4.56 -2.01
N PRO A 373 16.23 4.85 -2.13
CA PRO A 373 17.13 4.81 -0.98
C PRO A 373 16.69 5.71 0.20
N PRO A 374 16.96 5.30 1.46
CA PRO A 374 16.69 6.09 2.65
C PRO A 374 17.24 7.52 2.56
N GLY A 375 16.50 8.49 3.09
CA GLY A 375 16.83 9.92 2.99
C GLY A 375 16.38 10.53 1.66
N ILE A 376 16.79 9.95 0.52
CA ILE A 376 16.35 10.40 -0.81
C ILE A 376 14.84 10.20 -0.95
N GLY A 377 14.34 9.03 -0.53
CA GLY A 377 12.90 8.73 -0.53
C GLY A 377 12.10 9.77 0.25
N ALA A 378 12.49 10.02 1.51
CA ALA A 378 11.81 11.01 2.34
C ALA A 378 11.85 12.43 1.76
N PHE A 379 12.98 12.85 1.18
CA PHE A 379 13.09 14.13 0.49
C PHE A 379 12.11 14.25 -0.68
N LEU A 380 12.02 13.23 -1.54
CA LEU A 380 11.13 13.23 -2.69
C LEU A 380 9.65 13.10 -2.28
N ALA A 381 9.35 12.26 -1.28
CA ALA A 381 7.99 12.00 -0.80
C ALA A 381 7.32 13.26 -0.22
N THR A 382 8.11 14.22 0.25
CA THR A 382 7.63 15.52 0.73
C THR A 382 7.77 16.64 -0.31
N GLY A 383 7.96 16.27 -1.58
CA GLY A 383 7.96 17.18 -2.71
C GLY A 383 9.27 17.92 -2.96
N GLY A 384 10.38 17.45 -2.39
CA GLY A 384 11.73 17.88 -2.72
C GLY A 384 12.05 19.35 -2.53
N THR A 385 11.32 20.07 -1.68
CA THR A 385 11.58 21.48 -1.33
C THR A 385 12.76 21.62 -0.35
N LEU A 386 13.21 22.84 -0.05
CA LEU A 386 14.22 23.07 1.00
C LEU A 386 13.80 22.49 2.37
N LYS A 387 12.52 22.57 2.73
CA LYS A 387 11.99 21.93 3.95
C LYS A 387 12.05 20.40 3.88
N SER A 388 12.08 19.83 2.69
CA SER A 388 12.21 18.38 2.48
C SER A 388 13.61 17.85 2.81
N LEU A 389 14.62 18.72 2.95
CA LEU A 389 15.93 18.29 3.45
C LEU A 389 15.84 17.78 4.90
N PHE A 390 15.00 18.40 5.72
CA PHE A 390 14.73 17.92 7.09
C PHE A 390 14.06 16.55 7.09
N ALA A 391 13.16 16.29 6.12
CA ALA A 391 12.57 14.96 5.92
C ALA A 391 13.66 13.91 5.62
N GLY A 392 14.57 14.21 4.69
CA GLY A 392 15.71 13.34 4.40
C GLY A 392 16.59 13.08 5.63
N LEU A 393 16.87 14.13 6.42
CA LEU A 393 17.67 14.02 7.64
C LEU A 393 16.96 13.17 8.72
N VAL A 394 15.66 13.34 8.93
CA VAL A 394 14.89 12.52 9.88
C VAL A 394 14.90 11.04 9.49
N ALA A 395 14.83 10.71 8.19
CA ALA A 395 14.98 9.33 7.75
C ALA A 395 16.37 8.76 8.09
N LEU A 396 17.44 9.54 7.94
CA LEU A 396 18.80 9.13 8.33
C LEU A 396 18.96 9.01 9.86
N ILE A 397 18.29 9.89 10.63
CA ILE A 397 18.23 9.79 12.10
C ILE A 397 17.50 8.49 12.50
N ASN A 398 16.38 8.16 11.85
CA ASN A 398 15.68 6.90 12.07
C ASN A 398 16.57 5.69 11.77
N LEU A 399 17.35 5.74 10.68
CA LEU A 399 18.33 4.70 10.36
C LEU A 399 19.40 4.56 11.47
N ALA A 400 19.88 5.69 12.01
CA ALA A 400 20.84 5.70 13.11
C ALA A 400 20.23 5.13 14.41
N ILE A 401 19.00 5.53 14.77
CA ILE A 401 18.26 5.01 15.92
C ILE A 401 18.10 3.49 15.80
N ALA A 402 17.62 3.01 14.66
CA ALA A 402 17.50 1.58 14.40
C ALA A 402 18.85 0.86 14.53
N THR A 403 19.93 1.47 14.03
CA THR A 403 21.27 0.88 14.09
C THR A 403 21.71 0.73 15.54
N LEU A 404 21.56 1.79 16.35
CA LEU A 404 21.88 1.79 17.77
C LEU A 404 21.08 0.74 18.55
N ILE A 405 19.79 0.56 18.21
CA ILE A 405 18.95 -0.49 18.81
C ILE A 405 19.45 -1.87 18.39
N TYR A 406 19.86 -2.09 17.14
CA TYR A 406 20.36 -3.40 16.69
C TYR A 406 21.72 -3.79 17.31
N LEU A 407 22.62 -2.84 17.56
CA LEU A 407 23.99 -3.10 18.06
C LEU A 407 24.06 -4.11 19.24
N PRO A 408 23.33 -3.93 20.36
CA PRO A 408 23.39 -4.86 21.48
C PRO A 408 22.90 -6.28 21.12
N PHE A 409 21.86 -6.41 20.29
CA PHE A 409 21.31 -7.71 19.91
C PHE A 409 22.20 -8.44 18.91
N VAL A 410 22.81 -7.72 17.96
CA VAL A 410 23.79 -8.29 17.05
C VAL A 410 25.01 -8.78 17.82
N SER A 411 25.50 -8.00 18.81
CA SER A 411 26.60 -8.44 19.67
C SER A 411 26.22 -9.69 20.47
N LEU A 412 25.00 -9.75 21.00
CA LEU A 412 24.52 -10.92 21.74
C LEU A 412 24.40 -12.16 20.84
N ALA A 413 23.84 -12.02 19.64
CA ALA A 413 23.72 -13.09 18.66
C ALA A 413 25.09 -13.62 18.24
N GLU A 414 26.05 -12.72 17.98
CA GLU A 414 27.42 -13.10 17.62
C GLU A 414 28.13 -13.85 18.75
N ARG A 415 27.97 -13.42 20.00
CA ARG A 415 28.51 -14.12 21.18
C ARG A 415 27.89 -15.49 21.38
N GLN A 416 26.58 -15.63 21.16
CA GLN A 416 25.88 -16.90 21.29
C GLN A 416 26.37 -17.89 20.23
N ALA A 417 26.43 -17.47 18.97
CA ALA A 417 26.91 -18.30 17.88
C ALA A 417 28.38 -18.74 18.11
N ARG A 418 29.26 -17.87 18.63
CA ARG A 418 30.63 -18.26 19.02
C ARG A 418 30.67 -19.33 20.11
N LYS A 419 29.72 -19.33 21.05
CA LYS A 419 29.64 -20.37 22.08
C LYS A 419 29.20 -21.71 21.49
N GLU A 420 28.30 -21.68 20.52
CA GLU A 420 27.85 -22.87 19.80
C GLU A 420 28.97 -23.45 18.94
N ASP A 421 29.73 -22.61 18.22
CA ASP A 421 30.92 -23.04 17.46
C ASP A 421 31.94 -23.73 18.37
N LYS A 422 32.16 -23.23 19.58
CA LYS A 422 33.07 -23.84 20.56
C LYS A 422 32.55 -25.18 21.10
N LYS A 423 31.23 -25.32 21.27
CA LYS A 423 30.61 -26.57 21.73
C LYS A 423 30.58 -27.64 20.65
N ALA A 424 30.46 -27.25 19.38
CA ALA A 424 30.50 -28.18 18.26
C ALA A 424 31.92 -28.69 17.95
N ASN A 425 32.94 -27.89 18.30
CA ASN A 425 34.35 -28.21 18.11
C ASN A 425 35.04 -28.79 19.36
N ALA A 426 34.31 -28.96 20.47
CA ALA A 426 34.78 -29.60 21.72
C ALA A 426 34.10 -30.96 21.84
#